data_AF-A0A7S4BB19-F1
#
_entry.id   AF-A0A7S4BB19-F1
#
_cell.length_a   1.000
_cell.length_b   1.000
_cell.length_c   1.000
_cell.angle_alpha   90.00
_cell.angle_beta   90.00
_cell.angle_gamma   90.00
#
_symmetry.space_group_name_H-M   'P 1'
#
loop_
_entity.id
_entity.type
_entity.pdbx_description
1 polymer ?
#
loop_
_entity_poly.entity_id
_entity_poly.type
_entity_poly.pdbx_seq_one_letter_code
_entity_poly.pdbx_strand_id
1 'polypeptide(L)'
;MPLPLPLLPLLFLALPCVAAPSPPLWTPEVSVVLAEADELQRAKHWTEAAVKYERILELVPNPPPFQQYILQNNIGWSMYNLGKWAEAEEHYERALKLAPKPPTDHV
;
A
#
# COMPACT_ATOMS: atom_id res chain seq x y z
N MET A 1 -55.23 -43.05 1.58
CA MET A 1 -54.89 -41.86 2.38
C MET A 1 -53.44 -41.49 2.09
N PRO A 2 -53.13 -40.41 1.36
CA PRO A 2 -51.75 -39.98 1.13
C PRO A 2 -51.32 -38.95 2.20
N LEU A 3 -50.13 -39.12 2.79
CA LEU A 3 -49.51 -38.12 3.67
C LEU A 3 -49.02 -36.90 2.85
N PRO A 4 -49.13 -35.66 3.36
CA PRO A 4 -48.48 -34.51 2.74
C PRO A 4 -47.03 -34.37 3.27
N LEU A 5 -46.06 -34.23 2.36
CA LEU A 5 -44.70 -33.80 2.70
C LEU A 5 -44.71 -32.31 3.13
N PRO A 6 -44.06 -31.93 4.25
CA PRO A 6 -43.88 -30.52 4.56
C PRO A 6 -42.74 -29.93 3.73
N LEU A 7 -43.04 -28.81 3.07
CA LEU A 7 -42.08 -27.96 2.37
C LEU A 7 -41.17 -27.30 3.42
N LEU A 8 -39.93 -27.76 3.56
CA LEU A 8 -38.93 -27.10 4.40
C LEU A 8 -38.52 -25.77 3.74
N PRO A 9 -38.54 -24.63 4.45
CA PRO A 9 -38.08 -23.37 3.88
C PRO A 9 -36.57 -23.45 3.71
N LEU A 10 -36.11 -23.14 2.49
CA LEU A 10 -34.70 -22.89 2.18
C LEU A 10 -34.24 -21.71 3.03
N LEU A 11 -33.64 -22.02 4.19
CA LEU A 11 -32.88 -21.11 5.01
C LEU A 11 -31.71 -20.61 4.16
N PHE A 12 -31.86 -19.44 3.54
CA PHE A 12 -30.73 -18.68 3.01
C PHE A 12 -29.85 -18.32 4.21
N LEU A 13 -28.87 -19.17 4.50
CA LEU A 13 -27.73 -18.81 5.31
C LEU A 13 -27.01 -17.69 4.56
N ALA A 14 -27.36 -16.45 4.89
CA ALA A 14 -26.48 -15.31 4.71
C ALA A 14 -25.25 -15.63 5.55
N LEU A 15 -24.26 -16.28 4.93
CA LEU A 15 -22.91 -16.35 5.46
C LEU A 15 -22.54 -14.91 5.80
N PRO A 16 -22.30 -14.56 7.09
CA PRO A 16 -21.66 -13.29 7.36
C PRO A 16 -20.37 -13.32 6.58
N CYS A 17 -20.19 -12.35 5.70
CA CYS A 17 -18.94 -12.10 5.01
C CYS A 17 -17.90 -11.79 6.10
N VAL A 18 -17.36 -12.84 6.72
CA VAL A 18 -16.13 -12.76 7.49
C VAL A 18 -15.09 -12.51 6.41
N ALA A 19 -14.86 -11.23 6.12
CA ALA A 19 -13.76 -10.80 5.26
C ALA A 19 -12.53 -11.54 5.76
N ALA A 20 -11.99 -12.43 4.92
CA ALA A 20 -10.76 -13.12 5.23
C ALA A 20 -9.73 -12.08 5.68
N PRO A 21 -8.93 -12.33 6.73
CA PRO A 21 -7.89 -11.40 7.11
C PRO A 21 -7.06 -11.12 5.86
N SER A 22 -6.99 -9.85 5.47
CA SER A 22 -6.21 -9.43 4.32
C SER A 22 -4.79 -10.01 4.48
N PRO A 23 -4.21 -10.61 3.43
CA PRO A 23 -2.85 -11.15 3.52
C PRO A 23 -1.90 -10.07 4.04
N PRO A 24 -0.82 -10.45 4.74
CA PRO A 24 0.12 -9.49 5.29
C PRO A 24 0.62 -8.56 4.19
N LEU A 25 0.38 -7.26 4.35
CA LEU A 25 0.73 -6.22 3.37
C LEU A 25 2.23 -6.18 3.09
N TRP A 26 3.05 -6.58 4.08
CA TRP A 26 4.49 -6.73 3.95
C TRP A 26 4.88 -8.20 3.91
N THR A 27 4.82 -8.77 2.71
CA THR A 27 5.33 -10.12 2.45
C THR A 27 6.86 -10.12 2.36
N PRO A 28 7.53 -11.28 2.48
CA PRO A 28 8.97 -11.37 2.23
C PRO A 28 9.38 -10.82 0.87
N GLU A 29 8.53 -10.97 -0.15
CA GLU A 29 8.77 -10.40 -1.48
C GLU A 29 8.86 -8.87 -1.42
N VAL A 30 7.89 -8.21 -0.79
CA VAL A 30 7.90 -6.74 -0.67
C VAL A 30 9.12 -6.27 0.13
N SER A 31 9.48 -6.98 1.21
CA SER A 31 10.67 -6.67 2.01
C SER A 31 11.97 -6.76 1.21
N VAL A 32 12.10 -7.77 0.33
CA VAL A 32 13.27 -7.91 -0.56
C VAL A 32 13.32 -6.75 -1.55
N VAL A 33 12.19 -6.43 -2.21
CA VAL A 33 12.13 -5.31 -3.17
C VAL A 33 12.45 -3.97 -2.50
N LEU A 34 12.01 -3.78 -1.25
CA LEU A 34 12.34 -2.58 -0.47
C LEU A 34 13.84 -2.48 -0.17
N ALA A 35 14.46 -3.59 0.26
CA ALA A 35 15.89 -3.61 0.52
C ALA A 35 16.72 -3.29 -0.74
N GLU A 36 16.33 -3.86 -1.88
CA GLU A 36 16.93 -3.54 -3.18
C GLU A 36 16.76 -2.05 -3.55
N ALA A 37 15.56 -1.49 -3.34
CA ALA A 37 15.30 -0.08 -3.60
C ALA A 37 16.22 0.83 -2.77
N ASP A 38 16.39 0.53 -1.48
CA ASP A 38 17.23 1.28 -0.55
C ASP A 38 18.73 1.14 -0.89
N GLU A 39 19.17 0.00 -1.39
CA GLU A 39 20.52 -0.18 -1.94
C GLU A 39 20.75 0.68 -3.18
N LEU A 40 19.82 0.68 -4.13
CA LEU A 40 19.89 1.51 -5.32
C LEU A 40 19.88 3.01 -4.99
N GLN A 41 19.08 3.42 -4.01
CA GLN A 41 19.05 4.79 -3.48
C GLN A 41 20.43 5.20 -2.94
N ARG A 42 21.05 4.36 -2.09
CA ARG A 42 22.41 4.59 -1.57
C ARG A 42 23.47 4.61 -2.67
N ALA A 43 23.31 3.79 -3.70
CA ALA A 43 24.17 3.76 -4.89
C ALA A 43 23.93 4.92 -5.86
N LYS A 44 22.94 5.79 -5.60
CA LYS A 44 22.53 6.90 -6.47
C LYS A 44 21.97 6.45 -7.83
N HIS A 45 21.51 5.21 -7.92
CA HIS A 45 20.82 4.68 -9.09
C HIS A 45 19.33 5.07 -9.03
N TRP A 46 19.07 6.38 -9.13
CA TRP A 46 17.77 6.97 -8.83
C TRP A 46 16.62 6.41 -9.67
N THR A 47 16.86 6.19 -10.97
CA THR A 47 15.85 5.64 -11.88
C THR A 47 15.43 4.24 -11.44
N GLU A 48 16.39 3.38 -11.12
CA GLU A 48 16.12 2.01 -10.69
C GLU A 48 15.46 1.97 -9.31
N ALA A 49 15.90 2.83 -8.39
CA ALA A 49 15.28 2.96 -7.07
C ALA A 49 13.80 3.36 -7.17
N ALA A 50 13.46 4.37 -7.99
CA ALA A 50 12.09 4.81 -8.21
C ALA A 50 11.20 3.66 -8.71
N VAL A 51 11.66 2.91 -9.72
CA VAL A 51 10.94 1.75 -10.27
C VAL A 51 10.67 0.69 -9.19
N LYS A 52 11.63 0.43 -8.30
CA LYS A 52 11.43 -0.54 -7.20
C LYS A 52 10.41 -0.05 -6.17
N TYR A 53 10.42 1.23 -5.80
CA TYR A 53 9.40 1.79 -4.91
C TYR A 53 8.00 1.80 -5.55
N GLU A 54 7.90 2.11 -6.84
CA GLU A 54 6.63 2.00 -7.59
C GLU A 54 6.13 0.56 -7.62
N ARG A 55 7.03 -0.41 -7.83
CA ARG A 55 6.69 -1.83 -7.78
C ARG A 55 6.10 -2.24 -6.43
N ILE A 56 6.58 -1.69 -5.31
CA ILE A 56 6.00 -1.93 -3.99
C ILE A 56 4.55 -1.43 -3.93
N LEU A 57 4.26 -0.26 -4.51
CA LEU A 57 2.89 0.28 -4.57
C LEU A 57 1.95 -0.57 -5.47
N GLU A 58 2.50 -1.26 -6.46
CA GLU A 58 1.73 -2.23 -7.27
C GLU A 58 1.44 -3.52 -6.49
N LEU A 59 2.43 -4.01 -5.72
CA LEU A 59 2.30 -5.22 -4.90
C LEU A 59 1.36 -5.00 -3.71
N VAL A 60 1.32 -3.78 -3.18
CA VAL A 60 0.53 -3.40 -2.01
C VAL A 60 -0.47 -2.31 -2.41
N PRO A 61 -1.58 -2.67 -3.07
CA PRO A 61 -2.63 -1.71 -3.39
C PRO A 61 -3.26 -1.22 -2.10
N ASN A 62 -3.02 0.05 -1.76
CA ASN A 62 -3.38 0.72 -0.49
C ASN A 62 -2.51 0.30 0.71
N PRO A 63 -1.22 0.68 0.74
CA PRO A 63 -0.42 0.55 1.95
C PRO A 63 -1.00 1.43 3.06
N PRO A 64 -0.71 1.15 4.34
CA PRO A 64 -1.13 2.06 5.39
C PRO A 64 -0.49 3.44 5.19
N PRO A 65 -1.16 4.54 5.63
CA PRO A 65 -0.79 5.90 5.22
C PRO A 65 0.67 6.26 5.48
N PHE A 66 1.25 5.78 6.58
CA PHE A 66 2.64 6.02 6.93
C PHE A 66 3.63 5.36 5.95
N GLN A 67 3.36 4.12 5.52
CA GLN A 67 4.20 3.45 4.52
C GLN A 67 4.02 4.07 3.14
N GLN A 68 2.78 4.42 2.78
CA GLN A 68 2.52 5.10 1.52
C GLN A 68 3.20 6.49 1.47
N TYR A 69 3.20 7.21 2.60
CA TYR A 69 3.97 8.45 2.77
C TYR A 69 5.47 8.25 2.47
N ILE A 70 6.10 7.25 3.10
CA ILE A 70 7.53 6.96 2.90
C ILE A 70 7.84 6.61 1.44
N LEU A 71 7.03 5.75 0.82
CA LEU A 71 7.23 5.33 -0.58
C LEU A 71 7.11 6.52 -1.54
N GLN A 72 6.07 7.34 -1.40
CA GLN A 72 5.88 8.54 -2.24
C GLN A 72 7.02 9.54 -2.04
N ASN A 73 7.49 9.73 -0.80
CA ASN A 73 8.64 10.58 -0.51
C ASN A 73 9.93 10.08 -1.17
N ASN A 74 10.19 8.78 -1.13
CA ASN A 74 11.40 8.19 -1.70
C ASN A 74 11.40 8.20 -3.24
N ILE A 75 10.23 8.04 -3.87
CA ILE A 75 10.06 8.23 -5.32
C ILE A 75 10.32 9.70 -5.66
N GLY A 76 9.70 10.64 -4.91
CA GLY A 76 9.90 12.07 -5.09
C GLY A 76 11.38 12.47 -4.98
N TRP A 77 12.11 11.93 -3.99
CA TRP A 77 13.54 12.16 -3.84
C TRP A 77 14.35 11.59 -5.01
N SER A 78 13.98 10.41 -5.50
CA SER A 78 14.65 9.83 -6.67
C SER A 78 14.44 10.71 -7.92
N MET A 79 13.22 11.18 -8.17
CA MET A 79 12.91 12.10 -9.28
C MET A 79 13.62 13.46 -9.13
N TYR A 80 13.70 13.98 -7.91
CA TYR A 80 14.43 15.20 -7.59
C TYR A 80 15.91 15.08 -7.99
N ASN A 81 16.61 14.01 -7.60
CA ASN A 81 18.02 13.82 -7.98
C ASN A 81 18.23 13.61 -9.49
N LEU A 82 17.21 13.18 -10.22
CA LEU A 82 17.23 13.06 -11.68
C LEU A 82 16.97 14.40 -12.40
N GLY A 83 16.67 15.47 -11.67
CA GLY A 83 16.31 16.77 -12.24
C GLY A 83 14.87 16.85 -12.75
N LYS A 84 14.05 15.85 -12.44
CA LYS A 84 12.64 15.78 -12.83
C LYS A 84 11.74 16.44 -11.79
N TRP A 85 11.90 17.75 -11.64
CA TRP A 85 11.32 18.50 -10.51
C TRP A 85 9.79 18.47 -10.47
N ALA A 86 9.11 18.53 -11.61
CA ALA A 86 7.65 18.48 -11.68
C ALA A 86 7.09 17.11 -11.25
N GLU A 87 7.73 16.01 -11.67
CA GLU A 87 7.37 14.66 -11.22
C GLU A 87 7.64 14.52 -9.72
N ALA A 88 8.77 15.04 -9.24
CA ALA A 88 9.11 15.03 -7.82
C ALA A 88 8.07 15.75 -6.97
N GLU A 89 7.65 16.95 -7.39
CA GLU A 89 6.63 17.75 -6.72
C GLU A 89 5.32 16.97 -6.56
N GLU A 90 4.84 16.32 -7.62
CA GLU A 90 3.61 15.53 -7.55
C GLU A 90 3.71 14.40 -6.51
N HIS A 91 4.84 13.70 -6.47
CA HIS A 91 5.08 12.65 -5.48
C HIS A 91 5.17 13.21 -4.05
N TYR A 92 5.82 14.35 -3.86
CA TYR A 92 5.87 15.02 -2.56
C TYR A 92 4.50 15.51 -2.10
N GLU A 93 3.67 16.06 -2.99
CA GLU A 93 2.30 16.46 -2.65
C GLU A 93 1.45 15.26 -2.19
N ARG A 94 1.58 14.12 -2.87
CA ARG A 94 0.92 12.87 -2.47
C ARG A 94 1.42 12.41 -1.09
N ALA A 95 2.73 12.51 -0.83
CA ALA A 95 3.27 12.21 0.49
C ALA A 95 2.70 13.17 1.56
N LEU A 96 2.71 14.48 1.33
CA LEU A 96 2.25 15.48 2.29
C LEU A 96 0.77 15.30 2.68
N LYS A 97 -0.08 14.85 1.76
CA LYS A 97 -1.48 14.48 2.07
C LYS A 97 -1.61 13.35 3.10
N LEU A 98 -0.57 12.52 3.21
CA LEU A 98 -0.48 11.36 4.10
C LEU A 98 0.44 11.60 5.30
N ALA A 99 1.03 12.80 5.39
CA ALA A 99 2.03 13.10 6.40
C ALA A 99 1.48 12.81 7.81
N PRO A 100 2.28 12.14 8.67
CA PRO A 100 1.88 11.92 10.04
C PRO A 100 1.69 13.29 10.71
N LYS A 101 0.47 13.56 11.18
CA LYS A 101 0.20 14.78 11.94
C LYS A 101 1.05 14.73 13.22
N PRO A 102 1.69 15.84 13.62
CA PRO A 102 2.33 15.91 14.92
C PRO A 102 1.28 15.59 16.00
N PRO A 103 1.63 14.90 17.09
CA PRO A 103 0.71 14.73 18.21
C PRO A 103 0.36 16.13 18.73
N THR A 104 -0.88 16.56 18.52
CA THR A 104 -1.41 17.86 18.98
C THR A 104 -1.78 17.81 20.46
N ASP A 105 -0.99 17.11 21.27
CA ASP A 105 -1.18 17.07 22.71
C ASP A 105 -0.48 18.29 23.31
N HIS A 106 -1.12 19.44 23.14
CA HIS A 106 -0.94 20.56 24.06
C HIS A 106 -1.71 20.17 25.35
N VAL A 107 -1.03 19.52 26.29
CA VAL A 107 -1.55 19.25 27.64
C VAL A 107 -1.36 20.47 28.52
#